data_AF-A0A7C0VXV6-F1
#
_entry.id   AF-A0A7C0VXV6-F1
#
_cell.length_a   1.000
_cell.length_b   1.000
_cell.length_c   1.000
_cell.angle_alpha   90.00
_cell.angle_beta   90.00
_cell.angle_gamma   90.00
#
_symmetry.space_group_name_H-M   'P 1'
#
loop_
_entity.id
_entity.type
_entity.pdbx_description
1 polymer ?
#
loop_
_entity_poly.entity_id
_entity_poly.type
_entity_poly.pdbx_seq_one_letter_code
_entity_poly.pdbx_strand_id
1 'polypeptide(L)' 'MGADYEGQEKAVEKVRALPEEVKMLLSHHLRNSLQGILGGAQTGMLELVEKDAKHMVEDLKKFGL' A
#
# COMPACT_ATOMS: atom_id res chain seq x y z
N MET A 1 2.43 8.32 8.75
CA MET A 1 3.88 8.41 8.50
C MET A 1 4.12 8.03 7.05
N GLY A 2 4.42 9.00 6.20
CA GLY A 2 4.97 8.77 4.85
C GLY A 2 6.42 9.25 4.85
N ALA A 3 7.27 8.65 4.02
CA ALA A 3 8.61 9.17 3.82
C ALA A 3 8.50 10.59 3.27
N ASP A 4 9.09 11.56 3.96
CA ASP A 4 9.13 12.96 3.54
C ASP A 4 10.20 13.08 2.45
N TYR A 5 9.82 12.77 1.20
CA TYR A 5 10.72 12.79 0.05
C TYR A 5 10.34 13.91 -0.91
N GLU A 6 11.35 14.44 -1.60
CA GLU A 6 11.16 15.50 -2.58
C GLU A 6 10.17 15.07 -3.67
N GLY A 7 9.04 15.78 -3.77
CA GLY A 7 7.97 15.48 -4.73
C GLY A 7 6.79 14.69 -4.17
N GLN A 8 6.74 14.38 -2.87
CA GLN A 8 5.58 13.73 -2.24
C GLN A 8 4.26 14.45 -2.53
N GLU A 9 4.20 15.77 -2.38
CA GLU A 9 2.97 16.54 -2.63
C GLU A 9 2.50 16.39 -4.08
N LYS A 10 3.43 16.47 -5.04
CA LYS A 10 3.14 16.25 -6.47
C LYS A 10 2.65 14.83 -6.75
N ALA A 11 3.20 13.82 -6.07
CA ALA A 11 2.73 12.44 -6.20
C ALA A 11 1.30 12.29 -5.64
N VAL A 12 1.01 12.91 -4.50
CA VAL A 12 -0.33 12.92 -3.90
C VAL A 12 -1.35 13.60 -4.81
N GLU A 13 -1.00 14.76 -5.39
CA GLU A 13 -1.87 15.45 -6.35
C GLU A 13 -2.18 14.59 -7.58
N LYS A 14 -1.16 13.94 -8.15
CA LYS A 14 -1.35 13.02 -9.28
C LYS A 14 -2.27 11.85 -8.93
N VAL A 15 -2.09 11.25 -7.75
CA VAL A 15 -2.96 10.15 -7.29
C VAL A 15 -4.39 10.63 -7.05
N ARG A 16 -4.59 11.83 -6.50
CA ARG A 16 -5.92 12.41 -6.29
C ARG A 16 -6.67 12.66 -7.61
N ALA A 17 -5.94 13.00 -8.67
CA ALA A 17 -6.48 13.23 -10.00
C ALA A 17 -6.83 11.94 -10.78
N LEU A 18 -6.50 10.75 -10.26
CA LEU A 18 -6.86 9.48 -10.89
C LEU A 18 -8.38 9.22 -10.81
N PRO A 19 -8.94 8.45 -11.77
CA PRO A 19 -10.31 7.96 -11.68
C PRO A 19 -10.58 7.21 -10.36
N GLU A 20 -11.82 7.25 -9.88
CA GLU A 20 -12.20 6.65 -8.61
C GLU A 20 -11.95 5.13 -8.59
N GLU A 21 -12.20 4.47 -9.71
CA GLU A 21 -11.98 3.04 -9.90
C GLU A 21 -10.50 2.67 -9.71
N VAL A 22 -9.60 3.51 -10.23
CA VAL A 22 -8.15 3.32 -10.09
C VAL A 22 -7.73 3.54 -8.63
N LYS A 23 -8.27 4.56 -7.96
CA LYS A 23 -7.98 4.81 -6.54
C LYS A 23 -8.50 3.67 -5.66
N MET A 24 -9.68 3.13 -5.95
CA MET A 24 -10.20 1.94 -5.27
C MET A 24 -9.29 0.73 -5.45
N LEU A 25 -8.83 0.49 -6.69
CA LEU A 25 -7.90 -0.61 -7.00
C LEU A 25 -6.59 -0.47 -6.21
N LEU A 26 -5.98 0.72 -6.22
CA LEU A 26 -4.75 1.00 -5.45
C LEU A 26 -4.98 0.86 -3.95
N SER A 27 -6.12 1.31 -3.43
CA SER A 27 -6.44 1.16 -2.01
C SER A 27 -6.61 -0.30 -1.62
N HIS A 28 -7.28 -1.10 -2.45
CA HIS A 28 -7.54 -2.50 -2.15
C HIS A 28 -6.25 -3.34 -2.13
N HIS A 29 -5.40 -3.17 -3.14
CA HIS A 29 -4.22 -4.02 -3.34
C HIS A 29 -2.96 -3.53 -2.60
N LEU A 30 -2.77 -2.21 -2.47
CA LEU A 30 -1.57 -1.65 -1.86
C LEU A 30 -1.81 -1.17 -0.43
N ARG A 31 -2.82 -0.31 -0.24
CA ARG A 31 -3.05 0.32 1.08
C ARG A 31 -3.46 -0.70 2.13
N ASN A 32 -4.40 -1.60 1.83
CA ASN A 32 -4.88 -2.57 2.82
C ASN A 32 -3.76 -3.50 3.30
N SER A 33 -2.99 -4.06 2.36
CA SER A 33 -1.86 -4.95 2.66
C SER A 33 -0.79 -4.21 3.50
N LEU A 34 -0.43 -2.97 3.12
CA LEU A 34 0.50 -2.14 3.90
C LEU A 34 -0.02 -1.84 5.31
N GLN A 35 -1.32 -1.58 5.45
CA GLN A 35 -1.92 -1.29 6.75
C GLN A 35 -1.95 -2.54 7.65
N GLY A 36 -2.17 -3.72 7.08
CA GLY A 36 -2.06 -5.00 7.78
C GLY A 36 -0.64 -5.28 8.26
N ILE A 37 0.36 -5.08 7.40
CA ILE A 37 1.79 -5.17 7.74
C ILE A 37 2.14 -4.22 8.90
N LEU A 38 1.76 -2.94 8.79
CA LEU A 38 2.07 -1.94 9.80
C LEU A 38 1.38 -2.28 11.14
N GLY A 39 0.09 -2.61 11.09
CA GLY A 39 -0.68 -2.96 12.28
C GLY A 39 -0.14 -4.21 12.97
N GLY A 40 0.15 -5.26 12.21
CA GLY A 40 0.75 -6.49 12.74
C GLY A 40 2.13 -6.26 13.34
N ALA A 41 2.96 -5.41 12.72
CA ALA A 41 4.28 -5.07 13.25
C ALA A 41 4.17 -4.28 14.57
N GLN A 42 3.19 -3.37 14.68
CA GLN A 42 2.95 -2.59 15.89
C GLN A 42 2.45 -3.44 17.07
N THR A 43 1.66 -4.48 16.79
CA THR A 43 1.07 -5.35 17.83
C THR A 43 1.87 -6.62 18.09
N GLY A 44 2.95 -6.87 17.34
CA GLY A 44 3.77 -8.07 17.44
C GLY A 44 3.15 -9.33 16.80
N MET A 45 2.09 -9.16 15.99
CA MET A 45 1.43 -10.26 15.27
C MET A 45 2.18 -10.60 13.98
N LEU A 46 3.36 -11.23 14.11
CA LEU A 46 4.26 -11.50 12.97
C LEU A 46 3.64 -12.39 11.88
N GLU A 47 2.74 -13.30 12.23
CA GLU A 47 2.01 -14.13 11.26
C GLU A 47 1.12 -13.27 10.32
N LEU A 48 0.49 -12.23 10.87
CA LEU A 48 -0.29 -11.27 10.09
C LEU A 48 0.61 -10.48 9.15
N VAL A 49 1.77 -10.03 9.66
CA VAL A 49 2.79 -9.33 8.87
C VAL A 49 3.24 -10.20 7.69
N GLU A 50 3.58 -11.46 7.92
CA GLU A 50 4.03 -12.37 6.88
C GLU A 50 2.94 -12.62 5.83
N LYS A 51 1.70 -12.86 6.28
CA LYS A 51 0.56 -13.07 5.39
C LYS A 51 0.32 -11.85 4.49
N ASP A 52 0.24 -10.66 5.07
CA ASP A 52 -0.08 -9.45 4.32
C ASP A 52 1.10 -9.00 3.43
N ALA A 53 2.34 -9.28 3.84
CA ALA A 53 3.51 -9.10 2.98
C ALA A 53 3.48 -10.02 1.76
N LYS A 54 3.09 -11.30 1.92
CA LYS A 54 2.92 -12.23 0.79
C LYS A 54 1.85 -11.75 -0.18
N HIS A 55 0.69 -11.32 0.33
CA HIS A 55 -0.37 -10.74 -0.52
C HIS A 55 0.11 -9.49 -1.26
N MET A 56 0.82 -8.59 -0.60
CA MET A 56 1.37 -7.39 -1.23
C MET A 56 2.32 -7.74 -2.39
N VAL A 57 3.19 -8.72 -2.21
CA VAL A 57 4.11 -9.18 -3.27
C VAL A 57 3.34 -9.75 -4.46
N GLU A 58 2.30 -10.56 -4.23
CA GLU A 58 1.47 -11.09 -5.30
C GLU A 58 0.72 -10.00 -6.07
N ASP A 59 0.21 -8.99 -5.35
CA ASP A 59 -0.47 -7.86 -5.96
C ASP A 59 0.49 -6.97 -6.77
N LEU A 60 1.68 -6.67 -6.25
CA LEU A 60 2.72 -5.94 -6.98
C LEU A 60 3.09 -6.63 -8.30
N LYS A 61 3.21 -7.97 -8.30
CA LYS A 61 3.44 -8.74 -9.53
C LYS A 61 2.35 -8.55 -10.58
N LYS A 62 1.08 -8.41 -10.17
CA LYS A 62 -0.03 -8.14 -11.10
C LYS A 62 0.10 -6.75 -11.75
N PHE A 63 0.76 -5.80 -11.07
CA PHE A 63 1.10 -4.48 -11.61
C PHE A 63 2.43 -4.46 -12.39
N GLY A 64 3.13 -5.59 -12.50
CA GLY A 64 4.42 -5.68 -13.18
C GLY A 64 5.60 -5.09 -12.40
N LEU A 65 5.49 -5.04 -11.07
CA LEU A 65 6.52 -4.56 -10.14
C LEU A 65 7.22 -5.71 -9.41
#